data_AF-A0A3L7WFR7-F1
#
_entry.id   AF-A0A3L7WFR7-F1
#
_cell.length_a   1.000
_cell.length_b   1.000
_cell.length_c   1.000
_cell.angle_alpha   90.00
_cell.angle_beta   90.00
_cell.angle_gamma   90.00
#
_symmetry.space_group_name_H-M   'P 1'
#
loop_
_entity.id
_entity.type
_entity.pdbx_description
1 polymer ?
#
loop_
_entity_poly.entity_id
_entity_poly.type
_entity_poly.pdbx_seq_one_letter_code
_entity_poly.pdbx_strand_id
1 'polypeptide(L)'
;MSTPSPNRQALVPLPAEFIHIHLPRITSIVELKVSLHLYGLITSQTTRPRRVSWDALSNDTVLTQSLLVVAPHSAYLDVLSEGLGAAVQRGSFLHVIRPDQHGRAVNWYLVDT
;
A
#
# COMPACT_ATOMS: atom_id res chain seq x y z
N MET A 1 27.56 -28.51 1.84
CA MET A 1 27.27 -27.10 2.19
C MET A 1 26.74 -26.41 0.94
N SER A 2 25.41 -26.26 0.84
CA SER A 2 24.79 -25.55 -0.28
C SER A 2 24.74 -24.06 0.06
N THR A 3 25.32 -23.23 -0.80
CA THR A 3 25.23 -21.77 -0.70
C THR A 3 23.77 -21.31 -0.88
N PRO A 4 23.26 -20.38 -0.06
CA PRO A 4 21.94 -19.80 -0.32
C PRO A 4 22.01 -18.95 -1.60
N SER A 5 21.17 -19.27 -2.58
CA SER A 5 21.03 -18.51 -3.82
C SER A 5 20.67 -17.04 -3.55
N PRO A 6 21.15 -16.10 -4.37
CA PRO A 6 20.90 -14.67 -4.17
C PRO A 6 19.39 -14.39 -4.22
N ASN A 7 18.91 -13.74 -3.14
CA ASN A 7 17.67 -13.00 -3.00
C ASN A 7 16.62 -13.25 -4.12
N ARG A 8 15.87 -14.36 -4.02
CA ARG A 8 14.64 -14.54 -4.80
C ARG A 8 13.68 -13.48 -4.28
N GLN A 9 13.60 -12.34 -4.98
CA GLN A 9 12.63 -11.29 -4.69
C GLN A 9 11.27 -11.96 -4.45
N ALA A 10 10.79 -11.88 -3.21
CA ALA A 10 9.52 -12.47 -2.87
C ALA A 10 8.46 -11.80 -3.74
N LEU A 11 7.87 -12.57 -4.67
CA LEU A 11 6.87 -12.06 -5.57
C LEU A 11 5.65 -11.67 -4.74
N VAL A 12 5.21 -10.41 -4.87
CA VAL A 12 3.95 -9.95 -4.30
C VAL A 12 2.83 -10.44 -5.22
N PRO A 13 1.89 -11.28 -4.74
CA PRO A 13 0.74 -11.66 -5.54
C PRO A 13 -0.15 -10.43 -5.72
N LEU A 14 -0.50 -10.12 -6.96
CA LEU A 14 -1.42 -9.04 -7.31
C LEU A 14 -2.75 -9.63 -7.82
N PRO A 15 -3.91 -9.04 -7.48
CA PRO A 15 -5.17 -9.43 -8.09
C PRO A 15 -5.13 -9.24 -9.61
N ALA A 16 -5.75 -10.15 -10.36
CA ALA A 16 -5.84 -10.03 -11.82
C ALA A 16 -6.53 -8.71 -12.22
N GLU A 17 -7.55 -8.30 -11.47
CA GLU A 17 -8.23 -7.02 -11.64
C GLU A 17 -7.28 -5.81 -11.52
N PHE A 18 -6.34 -5.84 -10.56
CA PHE A 18 -5.33 -4.79 -10.48
C PHE A 18 -4.50 -4.70 -11.76
N ILE A 19 -4.04 -5.83 -12.28
CA ILE A 19 -3.20 -5.86 -13.48
C ILE A 19 -3.97 -5.41 -14.72
N HIS A 20 -5.21 -5.86 -14.89
CA HIS A 20 -5.99 -5.64 -16.12
C HIS A 20 -6.82 -4.37 -16.13
N ILE A 21 -7.31 -3.92 -14.98
CA ILE A 21 -8.26 -2.80 -14.87
C ILE A 21 -7.58 -1.56 -14.29
N HIS A 22 -6.89 -1.71 -13.16
CA HIS A 22 -6.38 -0.54 -12.43
C HIS A 22 -5.04 -0.06 -12.96
N LEU A 23 -4.05 -0.95 -13.09
CA LEU A 23 -2.68 -0.64 -13.49
C LEU A 23 -2.59 0.16 -14.79
N PRO A 24 -3.32 -0.16 -15.88
CA PRO A 24 -3.27 0.62 -17.12
C PRO A 24 -3.79 2.06 -16.98
N ARG A 25 -4.58 2.33 -15.93
CA ARG A 25 -5.17 3.64 -15.68
C ARG A 25 -4.34 4.47 -14.69
N ILE A 26 -3.37 3.87 -14.00
CA ILE A 26 -2.48 4.58 -13.07
C ILE A 26 -1.56 5.50 -13.86
N THR A 27 -1.64 6.80 -13.58
CA THR A 27 -0.81 7.84 -14.23
C THR A 27 0.24 8.43 -13.31
N SER A 28 0.21 8.09 -12.01
CA SER A 28 1.14 8.58 -11.00
C SER A 28 2.05 7.45 -10.50
N ILE A 29 3.36 7.72 -10.47
CA ILE A 29 4.34 6.79 -9.88
C ILE A 29 4.13 6.62 -8.38
N VAL A 30 3.62 7.66 -7.71
CA VAL A 30 3.31 7.65 -6.28
C VAL A 30 2.15 6.68 -6.01
N GLU A 31 1.08 6.79 -6.79
CA GLU A 31 -0.06 5.86 -6.72
C GLU A 31 0.39 4.40 -6.94
N LEU A 32 1.25 4.17 -7.95
CA LEU A 32 1.76 2.83 -8.24
C LEU A 32 2.55 2.26 -7.05
N LYS A 33 3.50 3.03 -6.49
CA LYS A 33 4.31 2.59 -5.36
C LYS A 33 3.46 2.28 -4.13
N VAL A 34 2.54 3.17 -3.79
CA VAL A 34 1.61 2.97 -2.67
C VAL A 34 0.79 1.70 -2.90
N SER A 35 0.21 1.53 -4.08
CA SER A 35 -0.62 0.36 -4.40
C SER A 35 0.15 -0.96 -4.24
N LEU A 36 1.34 -1.06 -4.84
CA LEU A 36 2.17 -2.27 -4.75
C LEU A 36 2.60 -2.57 -3.31
N HIS A 37 2.93 -1.53 -2.54
CA HIS A 37 3.29 -1.69 -1.13
C HIS A 37 2.11 -2.19 -0.30
N LEU A 38 0.92 -1.61 -0.48
CA LEU A 38 -0.30 -2.07 0.20
C LEU A 38 -0.61 -3.54 -0.16
N TYR A 39 -0.49 -3.93 -1.43
CA TYR A 39 -0.66 -5.33 -1.81
C TYR A 39 0.34 -6.24 -1.09
N GLY A 40 1.61 -5.86 -1.00
CA GLY A 40 2.61 -6.62 -0.24
C GLY A 40 2.25 -6.78 1.23
N LEU A 41 1.83 -5.68 1.88
CA LEU A 41 1.42 -5.69 3.28
C LEU A 41 0.16 -6.52 3.53
N ILE A 42 -0.86 -6.40 2.67
CA ILE A 42 -2.14 -7.09 2.83
C ILE A 42 -2.01 -8.57 2.50
N THR A 43 -1.27 -8.93 1.46
CA THR A 43 -1.14 -10.34 1.02
C THR A 43 -0.25 -11.18 1.93
N SER A 44 0.67 -10.54 2.66
CA SER A 44 1.46 -11.19 3.70
C SER A 44 0.67 -11.46 5.00
N GLN A 45 -0.51 -10.85 5.18
CA GLN A 45 -1.36 -11.09 6.35
C GLN A 45 -2.07 -12.44 6.27
N THR A 46 -1.95 -13.22 7.34
CA THR A 46 -2.63 -14.50 7.51
C THR A 46 -4.01 -14.36 8.15
N THR A 47 -4.27 -13.26 8.86
CA THR A 47 -5.52 -12.98 9.57
C THR A 47 -6.53 -12.23 8.70
N ARG A 48 -7.83 -12.43 8.98
CA ARG A 48 -8.94 -11.71 8.32
C ARG A 48 -9.66 -10.78 9.31
N PRO A 49 -10.20 -9.64 8.86
CA PRO A 49 -10.07 -9.06 7.52
C PRO A 49 -8.65 -8.52 7.28
N ARG A 50 -8.13 -8.67 6.05
CA ARG A 50 -6.80 -8.17 5.69
C ARG A 50 -6.90 -6.66 5.44
N ARG A 51 -6.13 -5.88 6.20
CA ARG A 51 -6.22 -4.41 6.19
C ARG A 51 -4.95 -3.78 6.73
N VAL A 52 -4.69 -2.54 6.35
CA VAL A 52 -3.58 -1.75 6.88
C VAL A 52 -4.11 -0.41 7.36
N SER A 53 -3.63 0.08 8.51
CA SER A 53 -4.03 1.39 9.03
C SER A 53 -3.17 2.51 8.46
N TRP A 54 -3.69 3.73 8.50
CA TRP A 54 -2.88 4.93 8.26
C TRP A 54 -1.64 4.96 9.16
N ASP A 55 -1.79 4.73 10.46
CA ASP A 55 -0.68 4.76 11.40
C ASP A 55 0.40 3.72 11.04
N ALA A 56 0.03 2.55 10.52
CA ALA A 56 1.00 1.56 10.05
C ALA A 56 1.75 2.06 8.80
N LEU A 57 1.04 2.63 7.83
CA LEU A 57 1.66 3.17 6.61
C LEU A 57 2.53 4.40 6.91
N SER A 58 2.06 5.33 7.73
CA SER A 58 2.78 6.56 8.06
C SER A 58 4.07 6.31 8.84
N ASN A 59 4.22 5.14 9.47
CA ASN A 59 5.42 4.74 10.20
C ASN A 59 6.24 3.67 9.45
N ASP A 60 5.87 3.30 8.22
CA ASP A 60 6.59 2.32 7.43
C ASP A 60 7.82 2.96 6.76
N THR A 61 9.01 2.59 7.24
CA THR A 61 10.28 3.14 6.77
C THR A 61 10.61 2.73 5.33
N VAL A 62 10.20 1.53 4.90
CA VAL A 62 10.42 1.05 3.53
C VAL A 62 9.57 1.85 2.56
N LEU A 63 8.29 2.06 2.89
CA LEU A 63 7.40 2.90 2.09
C LEU A 63 7.92 4.34 2.04
N THR A 64 8.31 4.90 3.18
CA THR A 64 8.88 6.25 3.30
C THR A 64 10.07 6.44 2.37
N GLN A 65 11.07 5.56 2.47
CA GLN A 65 12.25 5.60 1.60
C GLN A 65 11.85 5.49 0.12
N SER A 66 10.92 4.58 -0.20
CA SER A 66 10.51 4.35 -1.59
C SER A 66 9.80 5.55 -2.22
N LEU A 67 9.03 6.32 -1.43
CA LEU A 67 8.30 7.50 -1.89
C LEU A 67 9.22 8.72 -2.01
N LEU A 68 10.14 8.91 -1.07
CA LEU A 68 11.13 10.00 -1.14
C LEU A 68 12.07 9.85 -2.34
N VAL A 69 12.28 8.65 -2.86
CA VAL A 69 13.06 8.45 -4.11
C VAL A 69 12.36 9.08 -5.32
N VAL A 70 11.03 9.08 -5.36
CA VAL A 70 10.25 9.60 -6.52
C VAL A 70 9.69 11.00 -6.27
N ALA A 71 9.65 11.44 -5.02
CA ALA A 71 9.22 12.78 -4.60
C ALA A 71 10.17 13.37 -3.54
N PRO A 72 11.44 13.64 -3.90
CA PRO A 72 12.50 13.99 -2.93
C PRO A 72 12.35 15.35 -2.25
N HIS A 73 11.53 16.24 -2.81
CA HIS A 73 11.32 17.60 -2.30
C HIS A 73 9.96 17.77 -1.60
N SER A 74 9.23 16.68 -1.41
CA SER A 74 7.87 16.69 -0.86
C SER A 74 7.85 16.09 0.54
N ALA A 75 6.93 16.56 1.38
CA ALA A 75 6.74 15.95 2.69
C ALA A 75 6.13 14.55 2.51
N TYR A 76 6.72 13.55 3.17
CA TYR A 76 6.33 12.15 3.02
C TYR A 76 4.82 11.91 3.23
N LEU A 77 4.23 12.49 4.28
CA LEU A 77 2.83 12.26 4.60
C LEU A 77 1.89 12.82 3.53
N ASP A 78 2.26 13.92 2.87
CA ASP A 78 1.49 14.50 1.78
C ASP A 78 1.55 13.57 0.56
N VAL A 79 2.74 13.06 0.22
CA VAL A 79 2.94 12.11 -0.89
C VAL A 79 2.19 10.79 -0.63
N LEU A 80 2.26 10.28 0.60
CA LEU A 80 1.51 9.09 1.00
C LEU A 80 0.00 9.32 0.88
N SER A 81 -0.49 10.46 1.37
CA SER A 81 -1.91 10.82 1.30
C SER A 81 -2.39 10.95 -0.13
N GLU A 82 -1.60 11.59 -1.01
CA GLU A 82 -1.89 11.70 -2.44
C GLU A 82 -1.99 10.34 -3.11
N GLY A 83 -0.98 9.47 -2.90
CA GLY A 83 -0.96 8.14 -3.51
C GLY A 83 -2.10 7.24 -3.04
N LEU A 84 -2.44 7.29 -1.74
CA LEU A 84 -3.59 6.58 -1.19
C LEU A 84 -4.90 7.13 -1.73
N GLY A 85 -5.05 8.46 -1.78
CA GLY A 85 -6.23 9.12 -2.32
C GLY A 85 -6.49 8.73 -3.77
N ALA A 86 -5.45 8.73 -4.61
CA ALA A 86 -5.54 8.30 -6.00
C ALA A 86 -5.96 6.83 -6.12
N ALA A 87 -5.34 5.93 -5.34
CA ALA A 87 -5.63 4.50 -5.38
C ALA A 87 -7.06 4.17 -4.89
N VAL A 88 -7.55 4.89 -3.88
CA VAL A 88 -8.94 4.81 -3.40
C VAL A 88 -9.91 5.35 -4.43
N GLN A 89 -9.64 6.53 -5.01
CA GLN A 89 -10.47 7.13 -6.05
C GLN A 89 -10.58 6.22 -7.28
N ARG A 90 -9.51 5.47 -7.61
CA ARG A 90 -9.51 4.50 -8.70
C ARG A 90 -10.32 3.23 -8.42
N GLY A 91 -10.69 3.00 -7.15
CA GLY A 91 -11.38 1.80 -6.70
C GLY A 91 -10.47 0.59 -6.56
N SER A 92 -9.14 0.76 -6.42
CA SER A 92 -8.24 -0.37 -6.13
C SER A 92 -8.21 -0.72 -4.65
N PHE A 93 -8.56 0.25 -3.80
CA PHE A 93 -8.63 0.08 -2.36
C PHE A 93 -9.86 0.77 -1.78
N LEU A 94 -10.42 0.16 -0.74
CA LEU A 94 -11.47 0.72 0.08
C LEU A 94 -10.86 1.45 1.27
N HIS A 95 -11.34 2.67 1.55
CA HIS A 95 -11.00 3.43 2.75
C HIS A 95 -12.16 3.37 3.74
N VAL A 96 -11.89 2.88 4.95
CA VAL A 96 -12.87 2.69 6.01
C VAL A 96 -12.40 3.37 7.29
N ILE A 97 -13.29 4.13 7.92
CA ILE A 97 -13.02 4.74 9.23
C ILE A 97 -13.73 3.93 10.31
N ARG A 98 -12.97 3.43 11.29
CA ARG A 98 -13.50 2.69 12.45
C ARG A 98 -12.83 3.19 13.73
N PRO A 99 -13.57 3.37 14.83
CA PRO A 99 -12.95 3.69 16.12
C PRO A 99 -12.13 2.49 16.63
N ASP A 100 -11.03 2.79 17.32
CA ASP A 100 -10.29 1.80 18.10
C ASP A 100 -10.97 1.52 19.46
N GLN A 101 -10.31 0.72 20.30
CA GLN A 101 -10.79 0.36 21.63
C GLN A 101 -10.92 1.57 22.59
N HIS A 102 -10.28 2.68 22.27
CA HIS A 102 -10.30 3.94 23.03
C HIS A 102 -11.21 5.00 22.40
N GLY A 103 -11.94 4.66 21.33
CA GLY A 103 -12.84 5.57 20.63
C GLY A 103 -12.16 6.52 19.65
N ARG A 104 -10.84 6.39 19.41
CA ARG A 104 -10.13 7.19 18.41
C ARG A 104 -10.45 6.66 17.02
N ALA A 105 -10.83 7.56 16.10
CA ALA A 105 -11.04 7.21 14.70
C ALA A 105 -9.73 6.72 14.05
N VAL A 106 -9.76 5.54 13.44
CA VAL A 106 -8.64 4.95 12.70
C VAL A 106 -9.04 4.76 11.24
N ASN A 107 -8.17 5.25 10.35
CA ASN A 107 -8.28 5.06 8.91
C ASN A 107 -7.71 3.69 8.52
N TRP A 108 -8.50 2.88 7.84
CA TRP A 108 -8.15 1.55 7.36
C TRP A 108 -8.26 1.47 5.84
N TYR A 109 -7.30 0.78 5.23
CA TYR A 109 -7.25 0.51 3.80
C TYR A 109 -7.33 -1.01 3.56
N LEU A 110 -8.21 -1.39 2.64
CA LEU A 110 -8.46 -2.78 2.26
C LEU A 110 -8.40 -2.89 0.74
N VAL A 111 -8.03 -4.05 0.21
CA VAL A 111 -8.16 -4.31 -1.23
C VAL A 111 -9.64 -4.41 -1.57
N ASP A 112 -10.05 -3.77 -2.66
CA ASP A 112 -11.36 -4.00 -3.27
C ASP A 112 -11.29 -5.30 -4.07
N THR A 113 -12.00 -6.35 -3.64
CA THR A 113 -12.02 -7.68 -4.26
C THR A 113 -13.43 -8.22 -4.39
#